data_AF-A0A8X6SKY1-F1
#
_entry.id   AF-A0A8X6SKY1-F1
#
_cell.length_a   1.000
_cell.length_b   1.000
_cell.length_c   1.000
_cell.angle_alpha   90.00
_cell.angle_beta   90.00
_cell.angle_gamma   90.00
#
_symmetry.space_group_name_H-M   'P 1'
#
loop_
_entity.id
_entity.type
_entity.pdbx_description
1 polymer ?
#
loop_
_entity_poly.entity_id
_entity_poly.type
_entity_poly.pdbx_seq_one_letter_code
_entity_poly.pdbx_strand_id
1 'polypeptide(L)'
;MVSKNQQDWDQKVPLFLLAYRSAVHETTGYSPSQMLFGRDLRLPCDLLFGRPPDTPSSPEEYVQNLRHVLKMYTIWLENGST
;
A
#
# COMPACT_ATOMS: atom_id res chain seq x y z
N MET A 1 -4.67 6.46 13.82
CA MET A 1 -5.67 7.48 14.20
C MET A 1 -5.02 8.50 15.11
N VAL A 2 -5.51 9.75 15.10
CA VAL A 2 -5.10 10.79 16.05
C VAL A 2 -5.50 10.34 17.47
N SER A 3 -4.65 10.61 18.45
CA SER A 3 -4.90 10.29 19.85
C SER A 3 -6.08 11.09 20.42
N LYS A 4 -6.67 10.60 21.52
CA LYS A 4 -7.86 11.22 22.14
C LYS A 4 -7.63 12.66 22.58
N ASN A 5 -6.40 13.01 22.96
CA ASN A 5 -6.05 14.37 23.37
C ASN A 5 -5.72 15.30 22.18
N GLN A 6 -5.77 14.77 20.95
CA GLN A 6 -5.52 15.47 19.69
C GLN A 6 -4.18 16.21 19.58
N GLN A 7 -3.16 15.82 20.35
CA GLN A 7 -1.87 16.50 20.31
C GLN A 7 -0.91 15.99 19.23
N ASP A 8 -1.25 14.89 18.54
CA ASP A 8 -0.42 14.22 17.55
C ASP A 8 -0.96 14.34 16.12
N TRP A 9 -1.94 15.22 15.88
CA TRP A 9 -2.62 15.32 14.59
C TRP A 9 -1.67 15.68 13.44
N ASP A 10 -0.73 16.60 13.69
CA ASP A 10 0.29 17.09 12.78
C ASP A 10 1.26 15.96 12.38
N GLN A 11 1.62 15.10 13.34
CA GLN A 11 2.44 13.91 13.09
C GLN A 11 1.72 12.87 12.22
N LYS A 12 0.38 12.87 12.19
CA LYS A 12 -0.41 11.96 11.33
C LYS A 12 -0.68 12.53 9.94
N VAL A 13 -0.47 13.82 9.69
CA VAL A 13 -0.72 14.45 8.39
C VAL A 13 -0.05 13.70 7.23
N PRO A 14 1.24 13.29 7.32
CA PRO A 14 1.87 12.52 6.24
C PRO A 14 1.13 11.22 5.91
N LEU A 15 0.61 10.52 6.91
CA LEU A 15 -0.15 9.28 6.74
C LEU A 15 -1.49 9.52 6.05
N PHE A 16 -2.23 10.58 6.45
CA PHE A 16 -3.49 10.94 5.80
C PHE A 16 -3.28 11.36 4.34
N LEU A 17 -2.25 12.16 4.08
CA LEU A 17 -1.90 12.58 2.73
C LEU A 17 -1.49 11.39 1.85
N LEU A 18 -0.77 10.41 2.42
CA LEU A 18 -0.44 9.18 1.72
C LEU A 18 -1.71 8.42 1.31
N ALA A 19 -2.61 8.17 2.27
CA ALA A 19 -3.86 7.47 2.03
C ALA A 19 -4.73 8.17 0.98
N TYR A 20 -4.84 9.50 1.07
CA TYR A 20 -5.59 10.29 0.10
C TYR A 20 -4.99 10.21 -1.31
N ARG A 21 -3.66 10.28 -1.44
CA ARG A 21 -2.99 10.25 -2.75
C ARG A 21 -3.02 8.88 -3.42
N SER A 22 -3.10 7.80 -2.64
CA SER A 22 -3.18 6.42 -3.16
C SER A 22 -4.61 5.93 -3.39
N ALA A 23 -5.61 6.53 -2.75
CA ALA A 23 -7.00 6.10 -2.91
C ALA A 23 -7.57 6.53 -4.26
N VAL A 24 -8.30 5.64 -4.92
CA VAL A 24 -9.05 5.95 -6.13
C VAL A 24 -10.20 6.89 -5.78
N HIS A 25 -10.28 8.01 -6.50
CA HIS A 25 -11.35 8.97 -6.30
C HIS A 25 -12.58 8.62 -7.15
N GLU A 26 -13.77 8.60 -6.54
CA GLU A 26 -15.00 8.05 -7.14
C GLU A 26 -15.38 8.75 -8.46
N THR A 27 -15.31 10.07 -8.51
CA THR A 27 -15.72 10.83 -9.70
C THR A 27 -14.80 10.62 -10.90
N THR A 28 -13.51 10.37 -10.66
CA THR A 28 -12.50 10.29 -11.73
C THR A 28 -12.10 8.86 -12.06
N GLY A 29 -12.30 7.91 -11.15
CA GLY A 29 -11.84 6.53 -11.29
C GLY A 29 -10.32 6.36 -11.16
N TYR A 30 -9.58 7.44 -10.84
CA TYR A 30 -8.12 7.43 -10.69
C TYR A 30 -7.71 7.95 -9.33
N SER A 31 -6.56 7.48 -8.84
CA SER A 31 -5.94 8.07 -7.64
C SER A 31 -5.32 9.44 -7.96
N PRO A 32 -5.24 10.38 -7.01
CA PRO A 32 -4.54 11.63 -7.23
C PRO A 32 -3.09 11.43 -7.70
N SER A 33 -2.41 10.39 -7.20
CA SER A 33 -1.05 10.05 -7.64
C SER A 33 -0.98 9.60 -9.11
N GLN A 34 -1.95 8.81 -9.57
CA GLN A 34 -2.06 8.43 -10.98
C GLN A 34 -2.30 9.66 -11.86
N MET A 35 -3.17 10.59 -11.43
CA MET A 35 -3.46 11.80 -12.21
C MET A 35 -2.25 12.73 -12.32
N LEU A 36 -1.46 12.87 -11.25
CA LEU A 36 -0.30 13.76 -11.20
C LEU A 36 0.96 13.16 -11.84
N PHE A 37 1.20 11.87 -11.65
CA PHE A 37 2.46 11.22 -12.01
C PHE A 37 2.32 10.12 -13.07
N GLY A 38 1.11 9.80 -13.50
CA GLY A 38 0.82 8.70 -14.43
C GLY A 38 1.03 7.30 -13.84
N ARG A 39 1.22 7.19 -12.52
CA ARG A 39 1.42 5.92 -11.81
C ARG A 39 0.98 6.02 -10.36
N ASP A 40 0.64 4.88 -9.76
CA ASP A 40 0.40 4.82 -8.32
C ASP A 40 1.68 5.01 -7.50
N LEU A 41 1.50 5.44 -6.25
CA LEU A 41 2.58 5.48 -5.27
C LEU A 41 3.10 4.07 -4.97
N ARG A 42 4.42 3.95 -4.81
CA ARG A 42 5.04 2.76 -4.23
C ARG A 42 5.13 2.93 -2.72
N LEU A 43 4.45 2.07 -1.99
CA LEU A 43 4.46 2.04 -0.54
C LEU A 43 5.71 1.30 -0.02
N PRO A 44 6.14 1.54 1.23
CA PRO A 44 7.25 0.79 1.82
C PRO A 44 7.03 -0.73 1.78
N CYS A 45 5.79 -1.20 1.94
CA CYS A 45 5.46 -2.62 1.78
C CYS A 45 5.69 -3.13 0.36
N ASP A 46 5.43 -2.32 -0.67
CA ASP A 46 5.68 -2.69 -2.06
C ASP A 46 7.18 -2.84 -2.36
N LEU A 47 8.02 -2.09 -1.63
CA LEU A 47 9.48 -2.19 -1.74
C LEU A 47 10.01 -3.43 -1.01
N LEU A 48 9.43 -3.78 0.14
CA LEU A 48 9.87 -4.91 0.96
C LEU A 48 9.40 -6.26 0.41
N PHE A 49 8.16 -6.33 -0.09
CA PHE A 49 7.52 -7.59 -0.48
C PHE A 49 7.26 -7.71 -1.98
N GLY A 50 7.48 -6.62 -2.73
CA GLY A 50 7.09 -6.52 -4.14
C GLY A 50 5.60 -6.18 -4.28
N ARG A 51 5.26 -5.43 -5.34
CA ARG A 51 3.88 -5.18 -5.74
C ARG A 51 3.43 -6.27 -6.71
N PRO A 52 2.28 -6.94 -6.49
CA PRO A 52 1.71 -7.82 -7.50
C PRO A 52 1.35 -7.03 -8.76
N PRO A 53 1.37 -7.65 -9.95
CA PRO A 53 1.05 -6.97 -11.20
C PRO A 53 -0.35 -6.35 -11.16
N ASP A 54 -0.48 -5.14 -11.75
CA ASP A 54 -1.73 -4.36 -11.75
C ASP A 54 -2.88 -5.07 -12.47
N THR A 55 -2.56 -6.01 -13.36
CA THR A 55 -3.53 -6.86 -14.03
C THR A 55 -2.96 -8.28 -14.05
N PRO A 56 -3.49 -9.22 -13.26
CA PRO A 56 -3.07 -10.60 -13.35
C PRO A 56 -3.53 -11.18 -14.70
N SER A 57 -2.65 -11.92 -15.37
CA SER A 57 -2.96 -12.55 -16.66
C SER A 57 -3.98 -13.67 -16.49
N SER A 58 -4.04 -14.28 -15.30
CA SER A 58 -5.07 -15.24 -14.91
C SER A 58 -5.38 -15.20 -13.40
N PRO A 59 -6.55 -15.72 -12.97
CA PRO A 59 -6.87 -15.89 -11.55
C PRO A 59 -5.84 -16.73 -10.78
N GLU A 60 -5.26 -17.75 -11.41
CA GLU A 60 -4.20 -18.58 -10.82
C GLU A 60 -2.95 -17.76 -10.53
N GLU A 61 -2.56 -16.86 -11.45
CA GLU A 61 -1.42 -15.97 -11.26
C GLU A 61 -1.64 -15.06 -10.05
N TYR A 62 -2.84 -14.51 -9.88
CA TYR A 62 -3.21 -13.71 -8.71
C TYR A 62 -3.06 -14.51 -7.40
N VAL A 63 -3.60 -15.73 -7.36
CA VAL A 63 -3.52 -16.60 -6.17
C VAL A 63 -2.07 -16.95 -5.85
N GLN A 64 -1.23 -17.22 -6.86
CA GLN A 64 0.19 -17.51 -6.65
C GLN A 64 0.95 -16.29 -6.12
N ASN A 65 0.71 -15.11 -6.70
CA ASN A 65 1.32 -13.87 -6.23
C ASN A 65 0.91 -13.54 -4.79
N LEU A 66 -0.36 -13.72 -4.45
CA LEU A 66 -0.84 -13.50 -3.09
C LEU A 66 -0.19 -14.47 -2.09
N ARG A 67 -0.09 -15.77 -2.44
CA ARG A 67 0.59 -16.78 -1.62
C ARG A 67 2.07 -16.43 -1.41
N HIS A 68 2.73 -15.93 -2.45
CA HIS A 68 4.13 -15.52 -2.37
C HIS A 68 4.32 -14.36 -1.38
N VAL A 69 3.52 -13.30 -1.51
CA VAL A 69 3.58 -12.12 -0.62
C VAL A 69 3.30 -12.51 0.82
N LEU A 70 2.28 -13.34 1.07
CA LEU A 70 1.95 -13.81 2.42
C LEU A 70 3.09 -14.64 3.03
N LYS A 71 3.72 -15.51 2.23
CA LYS A 71 4.89 -16.29 2.68
C LYS A 71 6.09 -15.40 2.99
N MET A 72 6.33 -14.34 2.22
CA MET A 72 7.39 -13.37 2.52
C MET A 72 7.11 -12.65 3.84
N TYR A 73 5.86 -12.30 4.10
CA TYR A 73 5.46 -11.67 5.35
C TYR A 73 5.66 -12.59 6.57
N THR A 74 5.32 -13.88 6.47
CA THR A 74 5.56 -14.83 7.57
C THR A 74 7.06 -14.98 7.88
N ILE A 75 7.90 -15.10 6.84
CA ILE A 75 9.36 -15.19 7.00
C ILE A 75 9.92 -13.89 7.62
N TRP A 76 9.39 -12.74 7.22
CA TRP A 76 9.81 -11.46 7.79
C TRP A 76 9.45 -11.35 9.28
N LEU A 77 8.26 -11.83 9.69
CA LEU A 77 7.87 -11.88 11.10
C LEU A 77 8.75 -12.84 11.93
N GLU A 78 9.17 -13.96 11.35
CA GLU A 78 10.02 -14.95 12.02
C GLU A 78 11.47 -14.44 12.22
N ASN A 79 11.99 -13.63 11.29
CA ASN A 79 13.38 -13.18 11.30
C ASN A 79 13.59 -11.72 11.75
N GLY A 80 12.53 -10.91 11.85
CA GLY A 80 12.59 -9.47 12.15
C GLY A 80 12.43 -9.08 13.62
N SER A 81 12.43 -10.04 14.55
CA SER A 81 12.22 -9.82 16.00
C SER A 81 13.52 -9.86 16.83
N THR A 82 14.69 -9.80 16.18
CA THR A 82 16.02 -9.58 16.80
C THR A 82 16.66 -8.34 16.21
#